data_AF-A0A4R3M3M1-F1
#
_entry.id   AF-A0A4R3M3M1-F1
#
_cell.length_a   1.000
_cell.length_b   1.000
_cell.length_c   1.000
_cell.angle_alpha   90.00
_cell.angle_beta   90.00
_cell.angle_gamma   90.00
#
_symmetry.space_group_name_H-M   'P 1'
#
loop_
_entity.id
_entity.type
_entity.pdbx_description
1 polymer ?
#
loop_
_entity_poly.entity_id
_entity_poly.type
_entity_poly.pdbx_seq_one_letter_code
_entity_poly.pdbx_strand_id
1 'polypeptide(L)'
;MSAETSGPAGDESRQDPNLALSGQDYALTTCAAGAVLELRFKPERRVARLAGEDAARFRADFAVIVAQHPGWPADRSLAQLWDQGGYGWLSTEDEGAAEDRR
;
A
#
# COMPACT_ATOMS: atom_id res chain seq x y z
N MET A 1 -25.86 41.46 -18.77
CA MET A 1 -26.16 40.11 -18.24
C MET A 1 -24.88 39.62 -17.59
N SER A 2 -24.89 39.54 -16.26
CA SER A 2 -23.72 39.41 -15.41
C SER A 2 -23.67 38.02 -14.79
N ALA A 3 -22.44 37.51 -14.67
CA ALA A 3 -21.98 36.48 -13.74
C ALA A 3 -22.62 35.09 -13.85
N GLU A 4 -22.07 34.26 -14.74
CA GLU A 4 -22.03 32.82 -14.48
C GLU A 4 -20.86 32.54 -13.52
N THR A 5 -21.24 32.14 -12.30
CA THR A 5 -20.41 31.51 -11.29
C THR A 5 -19.68 30.31 -11.89
N SER A 6 -18.42 30.50 -12.27
CA SER A 6 -17.49 29.38 -12.43
C SER A 6 -16.76 29.24 -11.10
N GLY A 7 -17.25 28.29 -10.29
CA GLY A 7 -16.69 27.98 -8.98
C GLY A 7 -15.21 27.64 -9.06
N PRO A 8 -14.46 27.82 -7.96
CA PRO A 8 -13.04 27.54 -7.96
C PRO A 8 -12.83 26.07 -8.31
N ALA A 9 -11.96 25.80 -9.27
CA ALA A 9 -11.28 24.53 -9.41
C ALA A 9 -10.49 24.32 -8.12
N GLY A 10 -11.19 23.83 -7.10
CA GLY A 10 -10.58 23.26 -5.92
C GLY A 10 -9.70 22.15 -6.42
N ASP A 11 -8.41 22.37 -6.27
CA ASP A 11 -7.36 21.38 -6.14
C ASP A 11 -7.94 20.11 -5.53
N GLU A 12 -8.43 19.20 -6.38
CA GLU A 12 -8.63 17.82 -6.00
C GLU A 12 -7.21 17.30 -5.89
N SER A 13 -6.59 17.57 -4.74
CA SER A 13 -5.60 16.71 -4.12
C SER A 13 -6.18 15.32 -4.27
N ARG A 14 -5.81 14.68 -5.38
CA ARG A 14 -6.23 13.38 -5.83
C ARG A 14 -5.51 12.43 -4.89
N GLN A 15 -5.90 12.45 -3.62
CA GLN A 15 -5.61 11.38 -2.69
C GLN A 15 -6.21 10.18 -3.38
N ASP A 16 -5.35 9.36 -3.99
CA ASP A 16 -5.76 8.07 -4.50
C ASP A 16 -6.55 7.43 -3.35
N PRO A 17 -7.88 7.23 -3.50
CA PRO A 17 -8.69 6.67 -2.41
C PRO A 17 -8.27 5.23 -2.10
N ASN A 18 -7.34 4.71 -2.90
CA ASN A 18 -6.71 3.42 -2.79
C ASN A 18 -5.35 3.47 -2.09
N LEU A 19 -4.73 4.62 -1.82
CA LEU A 19 -3.44 4.66 -1.12
C LEU A 19 -3.66 4.64 0.39
N ALA A 20 -3.41 3.50 1.03
CA ALA A 20 -3.60 3.36 2.47
C ALA A 20 -2.42 3.94 3.25
N LEU A 21 -1.19 3.56 2.90
CA LEU A 21 0.04 4.10 3.46
C LEU A 21 1.13 4.12 2.39
N SER A 22 1.89 5.20 2.30
CA SER A 22 3.11 5.22 1.47
C SER A 22 4.30 5.58 2.33
N GLY A 23 5.29 4.69 2.32
CA GLY A 23 6.63 4.92 2.81
C GLY A 23 7.63 5.15 1.67
N GLN A 24 8.89 5.31 2.04
CA GLN A 24 10.01 5.43 1.11
C GLN A 24 10.26 4.11 0.38
N ASP A 25 10.40 3.01 1.13
CA ASP A 25 10.74 1.67 0.65
C ASP A 25 9.50 0.78 0.49
N TYR A 26 8.53 0.93 1.38
CA TYR A 26 7.29 0.15 1.37
C TYR A 26 6.09 1.04 1.06
N ALA A 27 5.13 0.51 0.30
CA ALA A 27 3.85 1.17 0.09
C ALA A 27 2.73 0.14 0.22
N LEU A 28 1.67 0.53 0.92
CA LEU A 28 0.44 -0.24 1.07
C LEU A 28 -0.69 0.46 0.32
N THR A 29 -1.24 -0.26 -0.64
CA THR A 29 -2.35 0.18 -1.47
C THR A 29 -3.56 -0.71 -1.18
N THR A 30 -4.70 -0.12 -0.90
CA THR A 30 -5.99 -0.81 -0.79
C THR A 30 -6.70 -0.74 -2.14
N CYS A 31 -7.04 -1.88 -2.73
CA CYS A 31 -7.84 -1.97 -3.94
C CYS A 31 -9.25 -2.47 -3.63
N ALA A 32 -10.18 -2.30 -4.58
CA ALA A 32 -11.57 -2.77 -4.49
C ALA A 32 -12.27 -2.32 -3.18
N ALA A 33 -12.20 -1.01 -2.89
CA ALA A 33 -12.74 -0.41 -1.66
C ALA A 33 -12.13 -1.01 -0.35
N GLY A 34 -10.91 -1.54 -0.42
CA GLY A 34 -10.22 -2.15 0.70
C GLY A 34 -10.40 -3.67 0.82
N ALA A 35 -11.10 -4.33 -0.10
CA ALA A 35 -11.21 -5.78 -0.11
C ALA A 35 -9.88 -6.48 -0.47
N VAL A 36 -8.98 -5.77 -1.17
CA VAL A 36 -7.65 -6.26 -1.56
C VAL A 36 -6.60 -5.31 -1.02
N LEU A 37 -5.50 -5.84 -0.51
CA LEU A 37 -4.34 -5.09 -0.05
C LEU A 37 -3.14 -5.47 -0.90
N GLU A 38 -2.41 -4.47 -1.35
CA GLU A 38 -1.19 -4.62 -2.14
C GLU A 38 -0.06 -3.96 -1.38
N LEU A 39 0.77 -4.80 -0.76
CA LEU A 39 2.00 -4.38 -0.11
C LEU A 39 3.14 -4.46 -1.11
N ARG A 40 3.62 -3.30 -1.55
CA ARG A 40 4.73 -3.15 -2.49
C ARG A 40 6.02 -2.86 -1.73
N PHE A 41 7.04 -3.68 -1.97
CA PHE A 41 8.41 -3.41 -1.60
C PHE A 41 9.16 -2.87 -2.82
N LYS A 42 9.38 -1.55 -2.85
CA LYS A 42 9.94 -0.85 -4.01
C LYS A 42 11.40 -1.22 -4.32
N PRO A 43 12.31 -1.36 -3.34
CA PRO A 43 13.71 -1.72 -3.58
C PRO A 43 13.89 -3.02 -4.39
N GLU A 44 13.12 -4.06 -4.06
CA GLU A 44 13.16 -5.34 -4.79
C GLU A 44 12.04 -5.48 -5.83
N ARG A 45 11.21 -4.44 -6.03
CA ARG A 45 10.04 -4.47 -6.91
C ARG A 45 9.16 -5.70 -6.67
N ARG A 46 8.93 -6.05 -5.40
CA ARG A 46 8.03 -7.15 -5.02
C ARG A 46 6.69 -6.62 -4.58
N VAL A 47 5.62 -7.32 -4.89
CA VAL A 47 4.25 -6.98 -4.49
C VAL A 47 3.60 -8.21 -3.87
N ALA A 48 3.17 -8.09 -2.61
CA ALA A 48 2.29 -9.05 -1.96
C ALA A 48 0.86 -8.58 -2.12
N ARG A 49 0.09 -9.32 -2.93
CA ARG A 49 -1.34 -9.07 -3.12
C ARG A 49 -2.13 -9.99 -2.20
N LEU A 50 -2.76 -9.39 -1.21
CA LEU A 50 -3.51 -10.06 -0.15
C LEU A 50 -4.99 -9.80 -0.37
N ALA A 51 -5.81 -10.84 -0.39
CA ALA A 51 -7.25 -10.75 -0.60
C ALA A 51 -7.97 -11.73 0.31
N GLY A 52 -9.24 -11.47 0.62
CA GLY A 52 -10.04 -12.35 1.47
C GLY A 52 -9.45 -12.48 2.88
N GLU A 53 -9.14 -13.71 3.29
CA GLU A 53 -8.61 -14.02 4.63
C GLU A 53 -7.22 -13.39 4.85
N ASP A 54 -6.34 -13.41 3.84
CA ASP A 54 -5.00 -12.82 3.94
C ASP A 54 -5.07 -11.31 4.19
N ALA A 55 -6.00 -10.62 3.54
CA ALA A 55 -6.20 -9.18 3.75
C ALA A 55 -6.75 -8.87 5.15
N ALA A 56 -7.67 -9.70 5.66
CA ALA A 56 -8.20 -9.56 7.01
C ALA A 56 -7.10 -9.79 8.06
N ARG A 57 -6.26 -10.80 7.86
CA ARG A 57 -5.12 -11.11 8.72
C ARG A 57 -4.10 -9.99 8.73
N PHE A 58 -3.72 -9.48 7.56
CA PHE A 58 -2.79 -8.35 7.44
C PHE A 58 -3.27 -7.11 8.20
N ARG A 59 -4.56 -6.77 8.10
CA ARG A 59 -5.13 -5.63 8.83
C ARG A 59 -5.06 -5.83 10.34
N ALA A 60 -5.33 -7.04 10.82
CA ALA A 60 -5.24 -7.37 12.24
C ALA A 60 -3.79 -7.26 12.73
N ASP A 61 -2.83 -7.85 12.01
CA ASP A 61 -1.40 -7.77 12.34
C ASP A 61 -0.90 -6.32 12.29
N PHE A 62 -1.31 -5.54 11.28
CA PHE A 62 -0.94 -4.13 11.15
C PHE A 62 -1.48 -3.30 12.32
N ALA A 63 -2.75 -3.49 12.70
CA ALA A 63 -3.32 -2.81 13.86
C ALA A 63 -2.57 -3.14 15.15
N VAL A 64 -2.14 -4.39 15.32
CA VAL A 64 -1.33 -4.84 16.47
C VAL A 64 0.04 -4.17 16.46
N ILE A 65 0.72 -4.07 15.32
CA ILE A 65 2.04 -3.41 15.21
C ILE A 65 1.92 -1.91 15.51
N VAL A 66 0.92 -1.23 14.94
CA VAL A 66 0.71 0.21 15.19
C VAL A 66 0.38 0.45 16.66
N ALA A 67 -0.40 -0.42 17.29
CA ALA A 67 -0.71 -0.32 18.72
C ALA A 67 0.52 -0.55 19.61
N GLN A 68 1.39 -1.50 19.24
CA GLN A 68 2.63 -1.78 19.98
C GLN A 68 3.70 -0.72 19.73
N HIS A 69 3.70 -0.08 18.57
CA HIS A 69 4.72 0.85 18.12
C HIS A 69 4.12 2.12 17.49
N PRO A 70 3.42 2.97 18.27
CA PRO A 70 2.69 4.13 17.74
C PRO A 70 3.57 5.26 17.17
N GLY A 71 4.90 5.17 17.31
CA GLY A 71 5.86 6.14 16.77
C GLY A 71 6.64 5.63 15.54
N TRP A 72 6.33 4.44 15.03
CA TRP A 72 7.05 3.89 13.89
C TRP A 72 6.58 4.50 12.57
N PRO A 73 7.51 4.79 11.64
CA PRO A 73 7.12 5.18 10.30
C PRO A 73 6.45 4.01 9.58
N ALA A 74 5.58 4.33 8.62
CA ALA A 74 4.87 3.35 7.81
C ALA A 74 5.81 2.29 7.22
N ASP A 75 6.97 2.70 6.70
CA ASP A 75 8.00 1.79 6.19
C ASP A 75 8.39 0.70 7.17
N ARG A 76 8.61 1.07 8.44
CA ARG A 76 9.10 0.15 9.45
C ARG A 76 8.01 -0.83 9.88
N SER A 77 6.77 -0.36 10.03
CA SER A 77 5.63 -1.22 10.33
C SER A 77 5.35 -2.20 9.17
N LEU A 78 5.41 -1.71 7.93
CA LEU A 78 5.23 -2.53 6.73
C LEU A 78 6.38 -3.53 6.52
N ALA A 79 7.63 -3.12 6.76
CA ALA A 79 8.79 -4.01 6.72
C ALA A 79 8.69 -5.13 7.74
N GLN A 80 8.19 -4.84 8.95
CA GLN A 80 7.99 -5.87 9.97
C GLN A 80 6.90 -6.87 9.55
N LEU A 81 5.80 -6.41 8.94
CA LEU A 81 4.81 -7.33 8.38
C LEU A 81 5.40 -8.16 7.25
N TRP A 82 6.19 -7.55 6.38
CA TRP A 82 6.82 -8.24 5.27
C TRP A 82 7.71 -9.40 5.73
N ASP A 83 8.59 -9.14 6.70
CA ASP A 83 9.56 -10.10 7.22
C ASP A 83 8.93 -11.10 8.23
N GLN A 84 8.26 -10.59 9.28
CA GLN A 84 7.71 -11.45 10.33
C GLN A 84 6.33 -12.01 10.01
N GLY A 85 5.53 -11.31 9.21
CA GLY A 85 4.20 -11.77 8.80
C GLY A 85 4.25 -12.83 7.69
N GLY A 86 5.42 -13.10 7.11
CA GLY A 86 5.58 -14.07 6.02
C GLY A 86 4.99 -13.62 4.68
N TYR A 87 4.50 -12.38 4.58
CA TYR A 87 3.94 -11.83 3.35
C TYR A 87 5.01 -11.67 2.26
N GLY A 88 6.29 -11.57 2.63
CA GLY A 88 7.40 -11.61 1.68
C GLY A 88 7.46 -12.93 0.89
N TRP A 89 6.98 -14.05 1.44
CA TRP A 89 6.91 -15.32 0.72
C TRP A 89 5.71 -15.42 -0.23
N LEU A 90 4.62 -14.72 0.10
CA LEU A 90 3.44 -14.57 -0.75
C LEU A 90 3.62 -13.49 -1.82
N SER A 91 4.71 -12.72 -1.73
CA SER A 91 5.01 -11.67 -2.70
C SER A 91 5.41 -12.25 -4.04
N THR A 92 4.88 -11.65 -5.09
CA THR A 92 5.30 -11.90 -6.45
C THR A 92 6.18 -10.75 -6.92
N GLU A 93 7.09 -11.01 -7.85
CA GLU A 93 7.82 -9.95 -8.53
C GLU A 93 6.81 -9.10 -9.31
N ASP A 94 6.88 -7.78 -9.16
CA ASP A 94 6.16 -6.83 -10.02
C ASP A 94 6.75 -7.00 -11.42
N GLU A 95 6.10 -7.86 -12.22
CA GLU A 95 6.55 -8.29 -13.54
C GLU A 95 6.57 -7.08 -14.49
N GLY A 96 7.66 -6.31 -14.42
CA GLY A 96 8.01 -5.26 -15.35
C GLY A 96 9.47 -5.46 -15.74
N ALA A 97 9.69 -6.12 -16.87
CA ALA A 97 10.98 -6.42 -17.51
C ALA A 97 11.78 -7.56 -16.89
N ALA A 98 11.26 -8.79 -17.03
CA ALA A 98 12.11 -9.94 -17.32
C ALA A 98 12.49 -9.90 -18.81
N GLU A 99 13.41 -9.02 -19.19
CA GLU A 99 14.22 -9.15 -20.40
C GLU A 99 15.56 -8.52 -20.01
N ASP A 100 16.49 -9.29 -19.47
CA ASP A 100 17.55 -9.87 -20.29
C ASP A 100 18.16 -11.05 -19.53
N ARG A 101 18.09 -12.22 -20.16
CA ARG A 101 18.73 -13.45 -19.72
C ARG A 101 19.83 -13.76 -20.72
N ARG A 102 21.02 -13.15 -20.59
CA ARG A 102 22.30 -13.84 -20.85
C ARG A 102 23.57 -13.11 -20.45
#